data_AF-A0A848ITL5-F1
#
_entry.id   AF-A0A848ITL5-F1
#
_cell.length_a   1.000
_cell.length_b   1.000
_cell.length_c   1.000
_cell.angle_alpha   90.00
_cell.angle_beta   90.00
_cell.angle_gamma   90.00
#
_symmetry.space_group_name_H-M   'P 1'
#
loop_
_entity.id
_entity.type
_entity.pdbx_description
1 polymer ?
#
loop_
_entity_poly.entity_id
_entity_poly.type
_entity_poly.pdbx_seq_one_letter_code
_entity_poly.pdbx_strand_id
1 'polypeptide(L)'
;MSANPKKKPGTDVFDPTAALDGDHDGAIDHEPALGRLLISTIPLAERRVAARQLLSAVCREDTVASLLTISGAVAIQEESAVRARIAIGGHFQTIYHAIQKDVTSDGDDSPNRQKLALQLTYEYIRVVHGYNRPVARNHILIYQCFAGNAEAQSLLTYTEMLLLADQVKDDEAIVRLIDEKRQANLTAVEFKALTRDFVLKMRQAQDEIKQMKEEVAQAQGDIFLKATDLQRLQTTNGLLEKSLAESRESLQKNEEARADVSSRLVASRTELQTAQDRVHELEAGVKNLEAQLEAAKNSPTGPVVTRDVEVVPPEYASKLEALAAAEAALAAKQAEVQALETETVARQQELTSTRETLADTSKMLATGNAFTELIDRFSQFHTSYITTRLKVAASGTPEPFRQILMEIDAKMQNLHLEVQAAIARGA
;
A
#
# COMPACT_ATOMS: atom_id res chain seq x y z
N MET A 1 32.67 -47.62 1.02
CA MET A 1 32.41 -47.06 -0.32
C MET A 1 31.56 -45.82 -0.12
N SER A 2 32.14 -44.64 -0.36
CA SER A 2 31.55 -43.34 -0.01
C SER A 2 30.61 -42.88 -1.12
N ALA A 3 29.36 -42.61 -0.79
CA ALA A 3 28.36 -42.06 -1.70
C ALA A 3 28.19 -40.55 -1.44
N ASN A 4 28.53 -39.74 -2.43
CA ASN A 4 28.41 -38.29 -2.43
C ASN A 4 26.93 -37.88 -2.56
N PRO A 5 26.38 -36.96 -1.75
CA PRO A 5 25.04 -36.42 -1.99
C PRO A 5 25.09 -35.22 -2.95
N LYS A 6 24.16 -35.23 -3.91
CA LYS A 6 23.97 -34.22 -4.95
C LYS A 6 23.48 -32.90 -4.35
N LYS A 7 24.14 -31.77 -4.67
CA LYS A 7 23.63 -30.41 -4.41
C LYS A 7 22.43 -30.13 -5.33
N LYS A 8 21.30 -29.71 -4.75
CA LYS A 8 20.15 -29.15 -5.47
C LYS A 8 20.47 -27.71 -5.92
N PRO A 9 19.93 -27.24 -7.05
CA PRO A 9 20.12 -25.88 -7.53
C PRO A 9 19.26 -24.92 -6.70
N GLY A 10 19.90 -23.95 -6.03
CA GLY A 10 19.19 -22.88 -5.32
C GLY A 10 18.68 -21.84 -6.32
N THR A 11 17.37 -21.62 -6.33
CA THR A 11 16.72 -20.47 -6.94
C THR A 11 17.00 -19.24 -6.07
N ASP A 12 18.04 -18.50 -6.43
CA ASP A 12 18.43 -17.26 -5.76
C ASP A 12 17.68 -16.10 -6.43
N VAL A 13 16.61 -15.64 -5.77
CA VAL A 13 15.85 -14.45 -6.17
C VAL A 13 16.69 -13.22 -5.81
N PHE A 14 17.10 -12.50 -6.85
CA PHE A 14 18.10 -11.44 -6.83
C PHE A 14 17.62 -10.14 -6.17
N ASP A 15 18.44 -9.61 -5.24
CA ASP A 15 18.36 -8.25 -4.70
C ASP A 15 19.44 -7.37 -5.37
N PRO A 16 19.08 -6.33 -6.14
CA PRO A 16 20.02 -5.48 -6.86
C PRO A 16 20.85 -4.52 -5.99
N THR A 17 20.70 -4.54 -4.66
CA THR A 17 21.43 -3.67 -3.74
C THR A 17 22.40 -4.36 -2.78
N ALA A 18 22.54 -5.69 -2.84
CA ALA A 18 23.46 -6.41 -1.96
C ALA A 18 24.93 -6.22 -2.37
N ALA A 19 25.75 -5.74 -1.43
CA ALA A 19 27.21 -5.82 -1.53
C ALA A 19 27.63 -7.30 -1.57
N LEU A 20 28.48 -7.65 -2.53
CA LEU A 20 29.03 -9.00 -2.68
C LEU A 20 30.09 -9.26 -1.60
N ASP A 21 29.65 -9.59 -0.39
CA ASP A 21 30.52 -10.15 0.63
C ASP A 21 30.45 -11.67 0.59
N GLY A 22 31.59 -12.32 0.33
CA GLY A 22 31.72 -13.77 0.41
C GLY A 22 32.87 -14.36 -0.40
N ASP A 23 34.10 -14.12 0.05
CA ASP A 23 35.14 -15.16 0.18
C ASP A 23 36.30 -14.58 1.01
N HIS A 24 36.12 -14.62 2.33
CA HIS A 24 37.22 -14.51 3.27
C HIS A 24 37.77 -15.91 3.52
N ASP A 25 38.77 -16.29 2.75
CA ASP A 25 39.74 -17.28 3.18
C ASP A 25 41.14 -16.82 2.76
N GLY A 26 42.05 -16.77 3.74
CA GLY A 26 43.43 -16.30 3.57
C GLY A 26 43.70 -14.93 4.20
N ALA A 27 44.01 -14.93 5.49
CA ALA A 27 44.77 -13.87 6.11
C ALA A 27 46.08 -13.66 5.34
N ILE A 28 46.14 -12.57 4.58
CA ILE A 28 47.39 -12.00 4.08
C ILE A 28 47.36 -10.56 4.55
N ASP A 29 48.32 -10.21 5.41
CA ASP A 29 48.57 -8.86 5.88
C ASP A 29 48.45 -7.86 4.73
N HIS A 30 47.33 -7.12 4.72
CA HIS A 30 47.17 -5.96 3.86
C HIS A 30 48.03 -4.82 4.41
N GLU A 31 49.33 -4.94 4.23
CA GLU A 31 50.13 -3.73 4.05
C GLU A 31 49.68 -3.14 2.70
N PRO A 32 49.03 -1.97 2.68
CA PRO A 32 48.39 -1.51 1.46
C PRO A 32 49.50 -1.13 0.47
N ALA A 33 49.52 -1.79 -0.68
CA ALA A 33 50.37 -1.43 -1.83
C ALA A 33 50.16 0.04 -2.31
N LEU A 34 49.18 0.76 -1.74
CA LEU A 34 48.99 2.21 -1.86
C LEU A 34 50.04 3.04 -1.10
N GLY A 35 50.75 2.46 -0.12
CA GLY A 35 51.74 3.16 0.70
C GLY A 35 53.00 3.62 -0.04
N ARG A 36 53.24 3.13 -1.27
CA ARG A 36 54.43 3.48 -2.08
C ARG A 36 54.18 4.53 -3.18
N LEU A 37 52.98 5.11 -3.28
CA LEU A 37 52.60 6.02 -4.38
C LEU A 37 52.01 7.36 -3.93
N LEU A 38 52.25 7.78 -2.68
CA LEU A 38 51.96 9.14 -2.23
C LEU A 38 53.05 10.09 -2.72
N ILE A 39 52.97 10.49 -3.99
CA ILE A 39 53.69 11.67 -4.46
C ILE A 39 52.67 12.79 -4.58
N SER A 40 52.59 13.64 -3.57
CA SER A 40 51.90 14.93 -3.68
C SER A 40 52.77 15.84 -4.54
N THR A 41 52.34 16.12 -5.76
CA THR A 41 53.07 17.01 -6.66
C THR A 41 52.82 18.46 -6.23
N ILE A 42 53.81 19.06 -5.56
CA ILE A 42 53.79 20.50 -5.23
C ILE A 42 53.84 21.29 -6.55
N PRO A 43 53.05 22.35 -6.75
CA PRO A 43 53.16 23.24 -7.92
C PRO A 43 54.58 23.79 -8.12
N LEU A 44 55.03 23.97 -9.37
CA LEU A 44 56.41 24.38 -9.68
C LEU A 44 56.82 25.72 -9.01
N ALA A 45 55.87 26.65 -8.85
CA ALA A 45 56.10 27.92 -8.17
C ALA A 45 56.40 27.72 -6.67
N GLU A 46 55.65 26.85 -6.01
CA GLU A 46 55.87 26.50 -4.60
C GLU A 46 57.13 25.66 -4.41
N ARG A 47 57.45 24.75 -5.34
CA ARG A 47 58.74 24.03 -5.36
C ARG A 47 59.92 25.01 -5.41
N ARG A 48 59.79 26.10 -6.17
CA ARG A 48 60.82 27.16 -6.27
C ARG A 48 61.01 27.91 -4.96
N VAL A 49 59.90 28.28 -4.30
CA VAL A 49 59.95 28.97 -3.00
C VAL A 49 60.51 28.04 -1.93
N ALA A 50 60.01 26.81 -1.84
CA ALA A 50 60.44 25.81 -0.86
C ALA A 50 61.92 25.43 -1.05
N ALA A 51 62.36 25.17 -2.28
CA ALA A 51 63.76 24.84 -2.56
C ALA A 51 64.69 26.00 -2.23
N ARG A 52 64.31 27.25 -2.52
CA ARG A 52 65.11 28.41 -2.12
C ARG A 52 65.14 28.58 -0.61
N GLN A 53 64.02 28.42 0.10
CA GLN A 53 63.99 28.49 1.56
C GLN A 53 64.87 27.42 2.22
N LEU A 54 64.87 26.20 1.69
CA LEU A 54 65.62 25.07 2.25
C LEU A 54 67.10 25.07 1.87
N LEU A 55 67.43 25.45 0.64
CA LEU A 55 68.77 25.24 0.07
C LEU A 55 69.59 26.53 -0.05
N SER A 56 68.98 27.72 -0.02
CA SER A 56 69.74 28.99 -0.18
C SER A 56 70.74 29.27 0.95
N ALA A 57 70.51 28.71 2.14
CA ALA A 57 71.41 28.85 3.28
C ALA A 57 72.68 27.98 3.18
N VAL A 58 72.66 26.93 2.33
CA VAL A 58 73.70 25.89 2.30
C VAL A 58 74.33 25.72 0.92
N CYS A 59 73.54 25.92 -0.15
CA CYS A 59 73.95 25.72 -1.53
C CYS A 59 74.09 27.05 -2.27
N ARG A 60 74.98 27.07 -3.27
CA ARG A 60 75.11 28.22 -4.19
C ARG A 60 73.87 28.33 -5.08
N GLU A 61 73.50 29.55 -5.49
CA GLU A 61 72.30 29.79 -6.31
C GLU A 61 72.35 29.02 -7.64
N ASP A 62 73.54 28.81 -8.23
CA ASP A 62 73.70 27.99 -9.45
C ASP A 62 73.30 26.52 -9.20
N THR A 63 73.65 25.97 -8.04
CA THR A 63 73.25 24.61 -7.63
C THR A 63 71.74 24.56 -7.39
N VAL A 64 71.18 25.57 -6.72
CA VAL A 64 69.72 25.68 -6.48
C VAL A 64 68.97 25.77 -7.82
N ALA A 65 69.45 26.57 -8.76
CA ALA A 65 68.87 26.70 -10.10
C ALA A 65 68.95 25.39 -10.91
N SER A 66 70.07 24.67 -10.83
CA SER A 66 70.22 23.34 -11.44
C SER A 66 69.26 22.32 -10.83
N LEU A 67 69.15 22.28 -9.50
CA LEU A 67 68.21 21.40 -8.79
C LEU A 67 66.75 21.73 -9.12
N LEU A 68 66.41 23.01 -9.29
CA LEU A 68 65.08 23.43 -9.74
C LEU A 68 64.78 22.99 -11.17
N THR A 69 65.78 22.99 -12.05
CA THR A 69 65.65 22.48 -13.43
C THR A 69 65.39 20.98 -13.41
N ILE A 70 66.13 20.23 -12.61
CA ILE A 70 65.92 18.78 -12.42
C ILE A 70 64.54 18.51 -11.82
N SER A 71 64.13 19.26 -10.80
CA SER A 71 62.80 19.13 -10.17
C SER A 71 61.66 19.42 -11.14
N GLY A 72 61.85 20.36 -12.07
CA GLY A 72 60.92 20.61 -13.17
C GLY A 72 60.83 19.43 -14.14
N ALA A 73 61.95 18.80 -14.48
CA ALA A 73 61.95 17.58 -15.29
C ALA A 73 61.22 16.42 -14.60
N VAL A 74 61.35 16.27 -13.28
CA VAL A 74 60.59 15.27 -12.50
C VAL A 74 59.08 15.53 -12.58
N ALA A 75 58.63 16.78 -12.44
CA ALA A 75 57.20 17.12 -12.59
C ALA A 75 56.64 16.74 -13.96
N ILE A 76 57.38 17.01 -15.04
CA ILE A 76 56.96 16.65 -16.40
C ILE A 76 56.84 15.12 -16.56
N GLN A 77 57.76 14.37 -15.96
CA GLN A 77 57.71 12.91 -15.99
C GLN A 77 56.53 12.36 -15.16
N GLU A 78 56.20 12.98 -14.03
CA GLU A 78 55.02 12.64 -13.22
C GLU A 78 53.72 12.85 -14.01
N GLU A 79 53.59 14.00 -14.68
CA GLU A 79 52.43 14.30 -15.53
C GLU A 79 52.32 13.30 -16.70
N SER A 80 53.45 13.02 -17.37
CA SER A 80 53.51 12.01 -18.43
C SER A 80 53.10 10.62 -17.91
N ALA A 81 53.49 10.26 -16.69
CA ALA A 81 53.11 8.99 -16.08
C ALA A 81 51.60 8.92 -15.78
N VAL A 82 50.98 10.02 -15.32
CA VAL A 82 49.53 10.09 -15.13
C VAL A 82 48.79 9.91 -16.46
N ARG A 83 49.20 10.62 -17.51
CA ARG A 83 48.61 10.46 -18.86
C ARG A 83 48.77 9.04 -19.40
N ALA A 84 49.94 8.43 -19.20
CA ALA A 84 50.16 7.03 -19.58
C ALA A 84 49.23 6.06 -18.83
N ARG A 85 48.97 6.29 -17.54
CA ARG A 85 48.01 5.48 -16.76
C ARG A 85 46.57 5.61 -17.24
N ILE A 86 46.18 6.79 -17.71
CA ILE A 86 44.87 7.03 -18.32
C ILE A 86 44.78 6.31 -19.67
N ALA A 87 45.84 6.38 -20.49
CA ALA A 87 45.92 5.67 -21.76
C ALA A 87 45.79 4.14 -21.56
N ILE A 88 46.45 3.58 -20.55
CA ILE A 88 46.25 2.17 -20.15
C ILE A 88 44.78 1.86 -19.87
N GLY A 89 44.10 2.74 -19.12
CA GLY A 89 42.66 2.61 -18.88
C GLY A 89 41.82 2.63 -20.16
N GLY A 90 42.16 3.47 -21.13
CA GLY A 90 41.50 3.52 -22.44
C GLY A 90 41.71 2.24 -23.26
N HIS A 91 42.90 1.65 -23.18
CA HIS A 91 43.16 0.35 -23.81
C HIS A 91 42.36 -0.77 -23.13
N PHE A 92 42.29 -0.79 -21.80
CA PHE A 92 41.44 -1.75 -21.08
C PHE A 92 39.95 -1.59 -21.41
N GLN A 93 39.47 -0.35 -21.54
CA GLN A 93 38.10 -0.07 -21.99
C GLN A 93 37.85 -0.55 -23.42
N THR A 94 38.84 -0.43 -24.31
CA THR A 94 38.76 -0.94 -25.68
C THR A 94 38.68 -2.47 -25.71
N ILE A 95 39.49 -3.14 -24.88
CA ILE A 95 39.42 -4.60 -24.70
C ILE A 95 38.03 -5.01 -24.18
N TYR A 96 37.50 -4.30 -23.18
CA TYR A 96 36.15 -4.53 -22.67
C TYR A 96 35.11 -4.45 -23.79
N HIS A 97 35.12 -3.39 -24.60
CA HIS A 97 34.15 -3.22 -25.68
C HIS A 97 34.26 -4.27 -26.77
N ALA A 98 35.49 -4.73 -27.09
CA ALA A 98 35.68 -5.82 -28.05
C ALA A 98 35.07 -7.13 -27.54
N ILE A 99 35.35 -7.49 -26.28
CA ILE A 99 34.79 -8.69 -25.65
C ILE A 99 33.27 -8.57 -25.50
N GLN A 100 32.78 -7.42 -25.08
CA GLN A 100 31.34 -7.16 -24.93
C GLN A 100 30.62 -7.36 -26.25
N LYS A 101 31.13 -6.78 -27.35
CA LYS A 101 30.55 -6.89 -28.69
C LYS A 101 30.44 -8.35 -29.14
N ASP A 102 31.46 -9.17 -28.89
CA ASP A 102 31.42 -10.58 -29.28
C ASP A 102 30.45 -11.38 -28.40
N VAL A 103 30.42 -11.11 -27.09
CA VAL A 103 29.54 -11.80 -26.14
C VAL A 103 28.06 -11.47 -26.37
N THR A 104 27.74 -10.28 -26.88
CA THR A 104 26.36 -9.82 -27.18
C THR A 104 25.98 -9.90 -28.67
N SER A 105 26.86 -10.43 -29.52
CA SER A 105 26.70 -10.43 -30.99
C SER A 105 25.44 -11.13 -31.51
N ASP A 106 24.84 -12.05 -30.74
CA ASP A 106 23.62 -12.79 -31.08
C ASP A 106 22.31 -12.03 -30.73
N GLY A 107 22.37 -10.74 -30.40
CA GLY A 107 21.20 -9.93 -30.04
C GLY A 107 20.71 -10.10 -28.60
N ASP A 108 21.47 -10.85 -27.79
CA ASP A 108 21.25 -11.05 -26.35
C ASP A 108 22.10 -10.04 -25.55
N ASP A 109 21.58 -8.83 -25.36
CA ASP A 109 22.15 -7.81 -24.45
C ASP A 109 21.56 -7.94 -23.03
N SER A 110 21.52 -9.16 -22.51
CA SER A 110 21.07 -9.39 -21.14
C SER A 110 22.13 -8.94 -20.12
N PRO A 111 21.71 -8.51 -18.92
CA PRO A 111 22.64 -8.11 -17.85
C PRO A 111 23.63 -9.23 -17.47
N ASN A 112 23.22 -10.49 -17.64
CA ASN A 112 24.08 -11.65 -17.42
C ASN A 112 25.23 -11.73 -18.43
N ARG A 113 24.96 -11.42 -19.71
CA ARG A 113 25.98 -11.36 -20.77
C ARG A 113 26.96 -10.23 -20.55
N GLN A 114 26.47 -9.06 -20.15
CA GLN A 114 27.34 -7.92 -19.78
C GLN A 114 28.25 -8.26 -18.60
N LYS A 115 27.71 -8.93 -17.56
CA LYS A 115 28.49 -9.40 -16.41
C LYS A 115 29.56 -10.42 -16.82
N LEU A 116 29.21 -11.35 -17.71
CA LEU A 116 30.15 -12.32 -18.26
C LEU A 116 31.26 -11.64 -19.06
N ALA A 117 30.93 -10.71 -19.95
CA ALA A 117 31.91 -9.94 -20.71
C ALA A 117 32.88 -9.18 -19.80
N LEU A 118 32.36 -8.58 -18.72
CA LEU A 118 33.18 -7.89 -17.73
C LEU A 118 34.11 -8.85 -16.97
N GLN A 119 33.62 -10.04 -16.58
CA GLN A 119 34.45 -11.07 -15.95
C GLN A 119 35.58 -11.55 -16.88
N LEU A 120 35.25 -11.87 -18.13
CA LEU A 120 36.23 -12.29 -19.15
C LEU A 120 37.27 -11.21 -19.42
N THR A 121 36.85 -9.95 -19.45
CA THR A 121 37.76 -8.80 -19.61
C THR A 121 38.77 -8.72 -18.49
N TYR A 122 38.32 -8.79 -17.23
CA TYR A 122 39.24 -8.73 -16.09
C TYR A 122 40.17 -9.94 -16.03
N GLU A 123 39.67 -11.12 -16.40
CA GLU A 123 40.47 -12.32 -16.46
C GLU A 123 41.52 -12.24 -17.57
N TYR A 124 41.14 -11.74 -18.75
CA TYR A 124 42.06 -11.48 -19.86
C TYR A 124 43.17 -10.51 -19.43
N ILE A 125 42.80 -9.38 -18.82
CA ILE A 125 43.75 -8.37 -18.34
C ILE A 125 44.70 -8.96 -17.28
N ARG A 126 44.18 -9.83 -16.40
CA ARG A 126 44.97 -10.52 -15.38
C ARG A 126 45.99 -11.47 -16.00
N VAL A 127 45.55 -12.34 -16.93
CA VAL A 127 46.40 -13.37 -17.53
C VAL A 127 47.41 -12.79 -18.52
N VAL A 128 46.97 -11.86 -19.37
CA VAL A 128 47.79 -11.32 -20.47
C VAL A 128 48.68 -10.16 -20.02
N HIS A 129 48.18 -9.28 -19.14
CA HIS A 129 48.89 -8.07 -18.73
C HIS A 129 49.34 -8.08 -17.26
N GLY A 130 49.02 -9.12 -16.49
CA GLY A 130 49.45 -9.26 -15.09
C GLY A 130 48.78 -8.30 -14.11
N TYR A 131 47.74 -7.57 -14.53
CA TYR A 131 47.03 -6.64 -13.65
C TYR A 131 45.93 -7.35 -12.86
N ASN A 132 45.97 -7.22 -11.54
CA ASN A 132 44.88 -7.70 -10.70
C ASN A 132 43.57 -6.96 -11.02
N ARG A 133 42.44 -7.65 -10.88
CA ARG A 133 41.10 -7.13 -11.17
C ARG A 133 40.81 -5.74 -10.56
N PRO A 134 41.12 -5.46 -9.27
CA PRO A 134 40.90 -4.13 -8.70
C PRO A 134 41.75 -3.04 -9.38
N VAL A 135 42.98 -3.36 -9.78
CA VAL A 135 43.88 -2.40 -10.43
C VAL A 135 43.38 -2.09 -11.85
N ALA A 136 42.99 -3.12 -12.61
CA ALA A 136 42.39 -2.97 -13.92
C ALA A 136 41.10 -2.13 -13.87
N ARG A 137 40.21 -2.41 -12.90
CA ARG A 137 39.00 -1.62 -12.65
C ARG A 137 39.33 -0.15 -12.41
N ASN A 138 40.32 0.14 -11.56
CA ASN A 138 40.68 1.52 -11.23
C ASN A 138 41.19 2.30 -12.45
N HIS A 139 42.01 1.68 -13.31
CA HIS A 139 42.45 2.29 -14.56
C HIS A 139 41.28 2.60 -15.49
N ILE A 140 40.35 1.66 -15.65
CA ILE A 140 39.14 1.84 -16.47
C ILE A 140 38.30 3.00 -15.92
N LEU A 141 38.05 3.04 -14.61
CA LEU A 141 37.25 4.09 -13.97
C LEU A 141 37.86 5.48 -14.17
N ILE A 142 39.16 5.62 -13.92
CA ILE A 142 39.85 6.90 -14.11
C ILE A 142 39.79 7.34 -15.57
N TYR A 143 39.94 6.41 -16.52
CA TYR A 143 39.78 6.73 -17.93
C TYR A 143 38.37 7.22 -18.24
N GLN A 144 37.33 6.50 -17.78
CA GLN A 144 35.94 6.88 -18.03
C GLN A 144 35.60 8.28 -17.52
N CYS A 145 36.09 8.65 -16.33
CA CYS A 145 35.81 9.96 -15.73
C CYS A 145 36.70 11.11 -16.27
N PHE A 146 37.97 10.84 -16.61
CA PHE A 146 38.95 11.92 -16.86
C PHE A 146 39.54 11.95 -18.27
N ALA A 147 39.22 11.01 -19.16
CA ALA A 147 39.79 10.98 -20.52
C ALA A 147 39.55 12.28 -21.31
N GLY A 148 38.37 12.88 -21.15
CA GLY A 148 37.99 14.13 -21.83
C GLY A 148 38.44 15.42 -21.13
N ASN A 149 38.99 15.34 -19.91
CA ASN A 149 39.30 16.51 -19.09
C ASN A 149 40.82 16.69 -18.94
N ALA A 150 41.45 17.35 -19.94
CA ALA A 150 42.89 17.60 -19.94
C ALA A 150 43.37 18.43 -18.74
N GLU A 151 42.50 19.31 -18.21
CA GLU A 151 42.80 20.12 -17.04
C GLU A 151 42.93 19.25 -15.78
N ALA A 152 41.97 18.36 -15.55
CA ALA A 152 42.04 17.38 -14.48
C ALA A 152 43.30 16.51 -14.56
N GLN A 153 43.71 16.14 -15.79
CA GLN A 153 44.93 15.36 -16.03
C GLN A 153 46.21 16.06 -15.61
N SER A 154 46.24 17.39 -15.67
CA SER A 154 47.38 18.21 -15.27
C SER A 154 47.39 18.60 -13.79
N LEU A 155 46.19 18.71 -13.18
CA LEU A 155 46.01 19.24 -11.82
C LEU A 155 45.92 18.14 -10.74
N LEU A 156 45.39 16.98 -11.09
CA LEU A 156 45.14 15.89 -10.16
C LEU A 156 46.24 14.84 -10.21
N THR A 157 46.61 14.33 -9.05
CA THR A 157 47.39 13.10 -8.93
C THR A 157 46.51 11.88 -9.22
N TYR A 158 47.12 10.78 -9.63
CA TYR A 158 46.41 9.51 -9.85
C TYR A 158 45.56 9.07 -8.65
N THR A 159 46.01 9.31 -7.42
CA THR A 159 45.27 8.93 -6.21
C THR A 159 44.03 9.80 -5.97
N GLU A 160 44.09 11.08 -6.34
CA GLU A 160 42.96 11.99 -6.24
C GLU A 160 41.93 11.72 -7.32
N MET A 161 42.38 11.43 -8.55
CA MET A 161 41.48 10.96 -9.62
C MET A 161 40.75 9.69 -9.20
N LEU A 162 41.47 8.72 -8.60
CA LEU A 162 40.83 7.50 -8.14
C LEU A 162 39.79 7.77 -7.04
N LEU A 163 40.10 8.66 -6.10
CA LEU A 163 39.17 9.03 -5.02
C LEU A 163 37.88 9.64 -5.59
N LEU A 164 38.02 10.57 -6.53
CA LEU A 164 36.88 11.19 -7.20
C LEU A 164 36.09 10.17 -8.03
N ALA A 165 36.74 9.38 -8.88
CA ALA A 165 36.05 8.42 -9.73
C ALA A 165 35.30 7.32 -8.95
N ASP A 166 35.82 6.89 -7.79
CA ASP A 166 35.19 5.84 -6.99
C ASP A 166 34.07 6.39 -6.08
N GLN A 167 34.24 7.59 -5.51
CA GLN A 167 33.31 8.15 -4.52
C GLN A 167 32.32 9.17 -5.09
N VAL A 168 32.71 9.94 -6.09
CA VAL A 168 31.92 11.00 -6.72
C VAL A 168 31.50 10.49 -8.09
N LYS A 169 30.27 9.98 -8.21
CA LYS A 169 29.73 9.39 -9.45
C LYS A 169 29.05 10.41 -10.37
N ASP A 170 29.09 11.69 -10.00
CA ASP A 170 28.44 12.79 -10.71
C ASP A 170 29.49 13.68 -11.38
N ASP A 171 29.43 13.77 -12.70
CA ASP A 171 30.39 14.52 -13.52
C ASP A 171 30.40 16.01 -13.17
N GLU A 172 29.24 16.61 -12.85
CA GLU A 172 29.17 18.02 -12.44
C GLU A 172 29.87 18.25 -11.10
N ALA A 173 29.68 17.34 -10.16
CA ALA A 173 30.33 17.41 -8.85
C ALA A 173 31.86 17.26 -8.97
N ILE A 174 32.33 16.37 -9.86
CA ILE A 174 33.76 16.23 -10.17
C ILE A 174 34.33 17.55 -10.71
N VAL A 175 33.67 18.18 -11.67
CA VAL A 175 34.11 19.47 -12.25
C VAL A 175 34.17 20.56 -11.16
N ARG A 176 33.15 20.67 -10.32
CA ARG A 176 33.12 21.65 -9.21
C ARG A 176 34.27 21.45 -8.23
N LEU A 177 34.58 20.19 -7.86
CA LEU A 177 35.70 19.89 -6.97
C LEU A 177 37.05 20.21 -7.62
N ILE A 178 37.21 19.96 -8.93
CA ILE A 178 38.41 20.36 -9.67
C ILE A 178 38.58 21.89 -9.67
N ASP A 179 37.51 22.63 -9.93
CA ASP A 179 37.50 24.09 -9.92
C ASP A 179 37.85 24.63 -8.53
N GLU A 180 37.30 24.04 -7.47
CA GLU A 180 37.59 24.42 -6.09
C GLU A 180 39.06 24.15 -5.73
N LYS A 181 39.61 23.01 -6.15
CA LYS A 181 41.05 22.72 -5.99
C LYS A 181 41.91 23.77 -6.67
N ARG A 182 41.54 24.17 -7.89
CA ARG A 182 42.27 25.18 -8.68
C ARG A 182 42.19 26.56 -8.04
N GLN A 183 41.00 27.00 -7.64
CA GLN A 183 40.79 28.35 -7.10
C GLN A 183 41.46 28.52 -5.74
N ALA A 184 41.38 27.52 -4.87
CA ALA A 184 41.96 27.56 -3.53
C ALA A 184 43.40 27.03 -3.47
N ASN A 185 43.98 26.58 -4.59
CA ASN A 185 45.30 25.94 -4.66
C ASN A 185 45.50 24.88 -3.57
N LEU A 186 44.49 24.01 -3.39
CA LEU A 186 44.48 23.05 -2.29
C LEU A 186 45.61 22.02 -2.44
N THR A 187 46.28 21.74 -1.32
CA THR A 187 47.21 20.62 -1.24
C THR A 187 46.47 19.28 -1.40
N ALA A 188 47.22 18.22 -1.71
CA ALA A 188 46.62 16.89 -1.88
C ALA A 188 45.93 16.36 -0.61
N VAL A 189 46.33 16.83 0.57
CA VAL A 189 45.69 16.45 1.84
C VAL A 189 44.37 17.20 2.04
N GLU A 190 44.39 18.51 1.80
CA GLU A 190 43.20 19.36 1.89
C GLU A 190 42.15 18.96 0.86
N PHE A 191 42.57 18.65 -0.38
CA PHE A 191 41.66 18.20 -1.43
C PHE A 191 40.99 16.86 -1.08
N LYS A 192 41.72 15.93 -0.45
CA LYS A 192 41.15 14.67 0.04
C LYS A 192 40.16 14.88 1.19
N ALA A 193 40.44 15.82 2.08
CA ALA A 193 39.52 16.18 3.17
C ALA A 193 38.23 16.81 2.60
N LEU A 194 38.35 17.78 1.69
CA LEU A 194 37.24 18.39 0.98
C LEU A 194 36.37 17.34 0.27
N THR A 195 37.00 16.44 -0.48
CA THR A 195 36.28 15.37 -1.20
C THR A 195 35.52 14.47 -0.24
N ARG A 196 36.12 14.11 0.91
CA ARG A 196 35.46 13.28 1.93
C ARG A 196 34.27 14.00 2.55
N ASP A 197 34.42 15.27 2.90
CA ASP A 197 33.35 16.09 3.47
C ASP A 197 32.19 16.27 2.48
N PHE A 198 32.51 16.47 1.20
CA PHE A 198 31.54 16.54 0.13
C PHE A 198 30.75 15.21 0.00
N VAL A 199 31.44 14.07 -0.01
CA VAL A 199 30.80 12.74 -0.08
C VAL A 199 29.93 12.48 1.13
N LEU A 200 30.35 12.88 2.34
CA LEU A 200 29.55 12.76 3.55
C LEU A 200 28.25 13.59 3.46
N LYS A 201 28.33 14.84 3.02
CA LYS A 201 27.16 15.69 2.80
C LYS A 201 26.21 15.12 1.75
N MET A 202 26.75 14.58 0.65
CA MET A 202 25.94 13.91 -0.38
C MET A 202 25.20 12.69 0.18
N ARG A 203 25.87 11.87 1.01
CA ARG A 203 25.22 10.72 1.64
C ARG A 203 24.12 11.14 2.60
N GLN A 204 24.36 12.15 3.44
CA GLN A 204 23.34 12.72 4.32
C GLN A 204 22.13 13.21 3.53
N ALA A 205 22.35 13.98 2.47
CA ALA A 205 21.26 14.44 1.60
C ALA A 205 20.51 13.29 0.92
N GLN A 206 21.20 12.22 0.51
CA GLN A 206 20.55 11.03 -0.06
C GLN A 206 19.70 10.28 0.97
N ASP A 207 20.16 10.18 2.22
CA ASP A 207 19.42 9.53 3.30
C ASP A 207 18.21 10.38 3.71
N GLU A 208 18.35 11.71 3.76
CA GLU A 208 17.21 12.64 3.94
C GLU A 208 16.18 12.50 2.81
N ILE A 209 16.61 12.40 1.55
CA ILE A 209 15.70 12.17 0.41
C ILE A 209 14.98 10.82 0.53
N LYS A 210 15.66 9.76 0.97
CA LYS A 210 15.01 8.46 1.20
C LYS A 210 13.97 8.56 2.30
N GLN A 211 14.31 9.17 3.43
CA GLN A 211 13.38 9.40 4.52
C GLN A 211 12.15 10.20 4.06
N MET A 212 12.36 11.31 3.33
CA MET A 212 11.25 12.10 2.78
C MET A 212 10.39 11.28 1.80
N LYS A 213 10.97 10.41 0.98
CA LYS A 213 10.22 9.51 0.10
C LYS A 213 9.39 8.49 0.88
N GLU A 214 9.92 7.95 1.97
CA GLU A 214 9.21 7.04 2.87
C GLU A 214 8.04 7.77 3.56
N GLU A 215 8.25 8.99 4.06
CA GLU A 215 7.21 9.83 4.65
C GLU A 215 6.11 10.17 3.64
N VAL A 216 6.48 10.50 2.38
CA VAL A 216 5.51 10.74 1.30
C VAL A 216 4.72 9.47 0.97
N ALA A 217 5.37 8.31 0.92
CA ALA A 217 4.70 7.03 0.66
C ALA A 217 3.72 6.68 1.79
N GLN A 218 4.09 6.92 3.05
CA GLN A 218 3.21 6.75 4.20
C GLN A 218 2.02 7.70 4.13
N ALA A 219 2.25 8.99 3.87
CA ALA A 219 1.18 9.97 3.73
C ALA A 219 0.23 9.65 2.58
N GLN A 220 0.74 9.12 1.46
CA GLN A 220 -0.09 8.63 0.35
C GLN A 220 -0.95 7.43 0.77
N GLY A 221 -0.39 6.49 1.54
CA GLY A 221 -1.13 5.39 2.14
C GLY A 221 -2.26 5.87 3.04
N ASP A 222 -2.00 6.83 3.92
CA ASP A 222 -3.00 7.42 4.81
C ASP A 222 -4.12 8.13 4.06
N ILE A 223 -3.77 8.87 2.99
CA ILE A 223 -4.75 9.53 2.12
C ILE A 223 -5.65 8.49 1.44
N PHE A 224 -5.08 7.38 0.94
CA PHE A 224 -5.84 6.31 0.31
C PHE A 224 -6.82 5.64 1.30
N LEU A 225 -6.37 5.34 2.52
CA LEU A 225 -7.22 4.78 3.57
C LEU A 225 -8.37 5.73 3.91
N LYS A 226 -8.07 7.02 4.12
CA LYS A 226 -9.10 8.03 4.41
C LYS A 226 -10.08 8.22 3.26
N ALA A 227 -9.63 8.17 2.01
CA ALA A 227 -10.50 8.24 0.84
C ALA A 227 -11.47 7.05 0.78
N THR A 228 -10.96 5.86 1.09
CA THR A 228 -11.77 4.63 1.16
C THR A 228 -12.81 4.71 2.27
N ASP A 229 -12.42 5.18 3.46
CA ASP A 229 -13.35 5.42 4.57
C ASP A 229 -14.41 6.47 4.24
N LEU A 230 -14.04 7.54 3.54
CA LEU A 230 -14.98 8.58 3.12
C LEU A 230 -16.00 8.00 2.14
N GLN A 231 -15.58 7.20 1.17
CA GLN A 231 -16.49 6.53 0.23
C GLN A 231 -17.43 5.55 0.96
N ARG A 232 -16.92 4.81 1.94
CA ARG A 232 -17.73 3.93 2.79
C ARG A 232 -18.78 4.72 3.56
N LEU A 233 -18.37 5.82 4.20
CA LEU A 233 -19.27 6.71 4.96
C LEU A 233 -20.35 7.35 4.07
N GLN A 234 -19.99 7.78 2.86
CA GLN A 234 -20.96 8.29 1.88
C GLN A 234 -21.99 7.24 1.49
N THR A 235 -21.55 6.01 1.27
CA THR A 235 -22.46 4.88 0.95
C THR A 235 -23.41 4.61 2.12
N THR A 236 -22.90 4.57 3.35
CA THR A 236 -23.74 4.36 4.54
C THR A 236 -24.72 5.51 4.78
N ASN A 237 -24.31 6.76 4.55
CA ASN A 237 -25.22 7.91 4.64
C ASN A 237 -26.34 7.80 3.60
N GLY A 238 -26.03 7.45 2.35
CA GLY A 238 -27.06 7.26 1.33
C GLY A 238 -28.05 6.13 1.67
N LEU A 239 -27.61 5.06 2.32
CA LEU A 239 -28.49 4.00 2.80
C LEU A 239 -29.37 4.46 3.98
N LEU A 240 -28.80 5.22 4.92
CA LEU A 240 -29.55 5.78 6.05
C LEU A 240 -30.59 6.80 5.58
N GLU A 241 -30.26 7.65 4.60
CA GLU A 241 -31.21 8.59 4.00
C GLU A 241 -32.40 7.87 3.35
N LYS A 242 -32.15 6.78 2.62
CA LYS A 242 -33.23 5.94 2.05
C LYS A 242 -34.10 5.33 3.14
N SER A 243 -33.50 4.71 4.15
CA SER A 243 -34.24 4.12 5.28
C SER A 243 -35.08 5.16 6.02
N LEU A 244 -34.56 6.38 6.16
CA LEU A 244 -35.27 7.49 6.78
C LEU A 244 -36.45 7.97 5.92
N ALA A 245 -36.29 7.99 4.59
CA ALA A 245 -37.38 8.30 3.67
C ALA A 245 -38.49 7.23 3.71
N GLU A 246 -38.14 5.95 3.69
CA GLU A 246 -39.08 4.84 3.81
C GLU A 246 -39.84 4.87 5.14
N SER A 247 -39.14 5.16 6.24
CA SER A 247 -39.75 5.31 7.57
C SER A 247 -40.75 6.48 7.62
N ARG A 248 -40.41 7.62 7.00
CA ARG A 248 -41.33 8.76 6.86
C ARG A 248 -42.57 8.41 6.05
N GLU A 249 -42.41 7.72 4.93
CA GLU A 249 -43.54 7.27 4.11
C GLU A 249 -44.44 6.29 4.88
N SER A 250 -43.84 5.34 5.61
CA SER A 250 -44.58 4.40 6.45
C SER A 250 -45.33 5.10 7.58
N LEU A 251 -44.74 6.12 8.21
CA LEU A 251 -45.41 6.93 9.23
C LEU A 251 -46.60 7.68 8.64
N GLN A 252 -46.44 8.32 7.48
CA GLN A 252 -47.52 9.01 6.80
C GLN A 252 -48.68 8.06 6.45
N LYS A 253 -48.38 6.89 5.88
CA LYS A 253 -49.40 5.85 5.61
C LYS A 253 -50.14 5.40 6.86
N ASN A 254 -49.43 5.26 7.99
CA ASN A 254 -50.03 4.91 9.27
C ASN A 254 -50.92 6.04 9.83
N GLU A 255 -50.52 7.29 9.66
CA GLU A 255 -51.33 8.45 10.05
C GLU A 255 -52.61 8.56 9.23
N GLU A 256 -52.52 8.36 7.91
CA GLU A 256 -53.67 8.31 7.00
C GLU A 256 -54.62 7.17 7.38
N ALA A 257 -54.10 5.96 7.63
CA ALA A 257 -54.89 4.82 8.08
C ALA A 257 -55.56 5.09 9.44
N ARG A 258 -54.87 5.74 10.38
CA ARG A 258 -55.46 6.14 11.67
C ARG A 258 -56.57 7.17 11.49
N ALA A 259 -56.40 8.13 10.59
CA ALA A 259 -57.42 9.12 10.28
C ALA A 259 -58.66 8.48 9.66
N ASP A 260 -58.49 7.54 8.72
CA ASP A 260 -59.59 6.78 8.12
C ASP A 260 -60.35 5.95 9.17
N VAL A 261 -59.64 5.19 10.00
CA VAL A 261 -60.24 4.41 11.10
C VAL A 261 -60.99 5.32 12.08
N SER A 262 -60.43 6.48 12.42
CA SER A 262 -61.10 7.46 13.27
C SER A 262 -62.39 8.00 12.64
N SER A 263 -62.38 8.31 11.34
CA SER A 263 -63.56 8.74 10.58
C SER A 263 -64.65 7.66 10.56
N ARG A 264 -64.28 6.40 10.28
CA ARG A 264 -65.21 5.25 10.30
C ARG A 264 -65.82 5.02 11.68
N LEU A 265 -65.03 5.18 12.75
CA LEU A 265 -65.52 5.10 14.14
C LEU A 265 -66.55 6.19 14.45
N VAL A 266 -66.32 7.42 13.99
CA VAL A 266 -67.28 8.51 14.15
C VAL A 266 -68.57 8.22 13.38
N ALA A 267 -68.47 7.77 12.12
CA ALA A 267 -69.63 7.40 11.30
C ALA A 267 -70.44 6.27 11.95
N SER A 268 -69.78 5.19 12.38
CA SER A 268 -70.42 4.07 13.08
C SER A 268 -71.09 4.51 14.38
N ARG A 269 -70.47 5.43 15.14
CA ARG A 269 -71.08 5.99 16.35
C ARG A 269 -72.34 6.79 16.03
N THR A 270 -72.34 7.57 14.95
CA THR A 270 -73.54 8.29 14.52
C THR A 270 -74.65 7.36 14.05
N GLU A 271 -74.32 6.29 13.32
CA GLU A 271 -75.29 5.26 12.92
C GLU A 271 -75.88 4.55 14.15
N LEU A 272 -75.05 4.17 15.11
CA LEU A 272 -75.49 3.56 16.37
C LEU A 272 -76.44 4.48 17.12
N GLN A 273 -76.13 5.77 17.21
CA GLN A 273 -76.98 6.79 17.82
C GLN A 273 -78.35 6.86 17.13
N THR A 274 -78.38 6.92 15.79
CA THR A 274 -79.64 6.93 15.04
C THR A 274 -80.45 5.65 15.19
N ALA A 275 -79.78 4.49 15.32
CA ALA A 275 -80.43 3.22 15.58
C ALA A 275 -81.05 3.20 16.99
N GLN A 276 -80.35 3.73 17.99
CA GLN A 276 -80.87 3.87 19.36
C GLN A 276 -82.09 4.79 19.41
N ASP A 277 -82.04 5.94 18.74
CA ASP A 277 -83.18 6.86 18.67
C ASP A 277 -84.40 6.19 18.03
N ARG A 278 -84.19 5.40 16.97
CA ARG A 278 -85.26 4.65 16.30
C ARG A 278 -85.81 3.51 17.14
N VAL A 279 -84.97 2.84 17.92
CA VAL A 279 -85.43 1.84 18.92
C VAL A 279 -86.33 2.53 19.94
N HIS A 280 -85.93 3.70 20.48
CA HIS A 280 -86.77 4.44 21.41
C HIS A 280 -88.10 4.92 20.79
N GLU A 281 -88.09 5.35 19.54
CA GLU A 281 -89.31 5.72 18.81
C GLU A 281 -90.25 4.50 18.65
N LEU A 282 -89.70 3.35 18.28
CA LEU A 282 -90.45 2.09 18.18
C LEU A 282 -90.98 1.63 19.53
N GLU A 283 -90.20 1.71 20.61
CA GLU A 283 -90.63 1.38 21.98
C GLU A 283 -91.79 2.29 22.43
N ALA A 284 -91.74 3.58 22.10
CA ALA A 284 -92.83 4.51 22.37
C ALA A 284 -94.08 4.17 21.53
N GLY A 285 -93.90 3.80 20.26
CA GLY A 285 -94.96 3.32 19.38
C GLY A 285 -95.63 2.04 19.88
N VAL A 286 -94.85 1.07 20.35
CA VAL A 286 -95.35 -0.18 20.96
C VAL A 286 -96.18 0.13 22.20
N LYS A 287 -95.69 0.98 23.11
CA LYS A 287 -96.47 1.39 24.30
C LYS A 287 -97.77 2.09 23.94
N ASN A 288 -97.77 2.93 22.90
CA ASN A 288 -98.99 3.57 22.40
C ASN A 288 -99.99 2.56 21.82
N LEU A 289 -99.51 1.58 21.06
CA LEU A 289 -100.34 0.50 20.52
C LEU A 289 -100.87 -0.40 21.63
N GLU A 290 -100.07 -0.72 22.65
CA GLU A 290 -100.53 -1.44 23.84
C GLU A 290 -101.62 -0.66 24.58
N ALA A 291 -101.46 0.65 24.74
CA ALA A 291 -102.49 1.50 25.33
C ALA A 291 -103.78 1.55 24.48
N GLN A 292 -103.66 1.58 23.15
CA GLN A 292 -104.81 1.49 22.23
C GLN A 292 -105.48 0.11 22.26
N LEU A 293 -104.72 -0.96 22.43
CA LEU A 293 -105.23 -2.33 22.51
C LEU A 293 -105.96 -2.56 23.84
N GLU A 294 -105.44 -2.04 24.95
CA GLU A 294 -106.15 -1.99 26.23
C GLU A 294 -107.41 -1.10 26.17
N ALA A 295 -107.39 0.01 25.43
CA ALA A 295 -108.59 0.80 25.17
C ALA A 295 -109.61 0.04 24.31
N ALA A 296 -109.16 -0.73 23.31
CA ALA A 296 -110.01 -1.57 22.46
C ALA A 296 -110.61 -2.77 23.22
N LYS A 297 -109.87 -3.37 24.16
CA LYS A 297 -110.37 -4.41 25.08
C LYS A 297 -111.46 -3.92 26.03
N ASN A 298 -111.49 -2.62 26.33
CA ASN A 298 -112.48 -1.99 27.21
C ASN A 298 -113.72 -1.43 26.48
N SER A 299 -113.89 -1.72 25.19
CA SER A 299 -115.08 -1.36 24.41
C SER A 299 -116.08 -2.54 24.34
N PRO A 300 -117.41 -2.33 24.48
CA PRO A 300 -118.36 -3.43 24.58
C PRO A 300 -118.62 -4.14 23.24
N THR A 301 -118.22 -5.40 23.21
CA THR A 301 -118.63 -6.59 22.41
C THR A 301 -119.50 -6.42 21.15
N GLY A 302 -118.95 -6.89 20.01
CA GLY A 302 -119.65 -7.35 18.80
C GLY A 302 -118.97 -8.63 18.26
N PRO A 303 -119.65 -9.47 17.46
CA PRO A 303 -119.54 -10.93 17.51
C PRO A 303 -118.27 -11.53 16.90
N VAL A 304 -117.90 -12.69 17.47
CA VAL A 304 -116.87 -13.63 17.04
C VAL A 304 -117.06 -14.04 15.57
N VAL A 305 -116.00 -13.85 14.76
CA VAL A 305 -115.86 -14.45 13.42
C VAL A 305 -114.58 -15.27 13.41
N THR A 306 -114.74 -16.59 13.39
CA THR A 306 -113.69 -17.57 13.07
C THR A 306 -113.27 -17.39 11.61
N ARG A 307 -111.97 -17.27 11.35
CA ARG A 307 -111.40 -17.37 9.99
C ARG A 307 -110.05 -18.08 10.02
N ASP A 308 -109.91 -19.01 9.08
CA ASP A 308 -108.84 -19.98 8.95
C ASP A 308 -107.44 -19.37 8.76
N VAL A 309 -106.48 -20.14 9.26
CA VAL A 309 -105.04 -19.95 9.12
C VAL A 309 -104.64 -20.12 7.65
N GLU A 310 -104.09 -19.07 7.04
CA GLU A 310 -103.34 -19.19 5.79
C GLU A 310 -102.19 -18.17 5.72
N VAL A 311 -100.97 -18.72 5.69
CA VAL A 311 -99.72 -18.21 5.07
C VAL A 311 -99.12 -16.87 5.54
N VAL A 312 -97.93 -17.01 6.16
CA VAL A 312 -96.75 -16.12 6.23
C VAL A 312 -96.98 -14.61 6.01
N PRO A 313 -96.77 -13.76 7.05
CA PRO A 313 -96.86 -12.30 6.95
C PRO A 313 -95.80 -11.67 6.01
N PRO A 314 -96.14 -10.60 5.27
CA PRO A 314 -95.22 -9.88 4.37
C PRO A 314 -94.08 -9.15 5.11
N GLU A 315 -94.11 -9.07 6.43
CA GLU A 315 -93.06 -8.48 7.26
C GLU A 315 -91.77 -9.33 7.32
N TYR A 316 -91.83 -10.60 6.88
CA TYR A 316 -90.63 -11.44 6.75
C TYR A 316 -89.91 -11.28 5.40
N ALA A 317 -90.52 -10.66 4.39
CA ALA A 317 -89.83 -10.36 3.13
C ALA A 317 -88.73 -9.30 3.35
N SER A 318 -89.03 -8.25 4.11
CA SER A 318 -88.05 -7.20 4.48
C SER A 318 -86.95 -7.74 5.40
N LYS A 319 -87.25 -8.72 6.27
CA LYS A 319 -86.25 -9.34 7.14
C LYS A 319 -85.36 -10.32 6.38
N LEU A 320 -85.89 -11.08 5.42
CA LEU A 320 -85.10 -11.91 4.51
C LEU A 320 -84.19 -11.06 3.62
N GLU A 321 -84.66 -9.92 3.13
CA GLU A 321 -83.82 -8.97 2.38
C GLU A 321 -82.74 -8.33 3.26
N ALA A 322 -83.06 -7.96 4.51
CA ALA A 322 -82.08 -7.46 5.47
C ALA A 322 -81.04 -8.53 5.87
N LEU A 323 -81.46 -9.79 5.97
CA LEU A 323 -80.59 -10.94 6.27
C LEU A 323 -79.69 -11.25 5.06
N ALA A 324 -80.23 -11.20 3.83
CA ALA A 324 -79.45 -11.33 2.61
C ALA A 324 -78.44 -10.19 2.42
N ALA A 325 -78.81 -8.94 2.76
CA ALA A 325 -77.90 -7.80 2.75
C ALA A 325 -76.80 -7.92 3.83
N ALA A 326 -77.15 -8.40 5.03
CA ALA A 326 -76.21 -8.67 6.10
C ALA A 326 -75.25 -9.82 5.75
N GLU A 327 -75.74 -10.88 5.12
CA GLU A 327 -74.92 -11.99 4.61
C GLU A 327 -73.98 -11.54 3.50
N ALA A 328 -74.44 -10.69 2.58
CA ALA A 328 -73.58 -10.10 1.54
C ALA A 328 -72.50 -9.19 2.14
N ALA A 329 -72.84 -8.38 3.15
CA ALA A 329 -71.88 -7.55 3.88
C ALA A 329 -70.88 -8.41 4.68
N LEU A 330 -71.35 -9.50 5.29
CA LEU A 330 -70.50 -10.47 6.00
C LEU A 330 -69.54 -11.16 5.03
N ALA A 331 -70.01 -11.59 3.87
CA ALA A 331 -69.18 -12.20 2.82
C ALA A 331 -68.12 -11.21 2.29
N ALA A 332 -68.49 -9.95 2.07
CA ALA A 332 -67.53 -8.90 1.68
C ALA A 332 -66.47 -8.64 2.77
N LYS A 333 -66.88 -8.63 4.04
CA LYS A 333 -65.95 -8.48 5.18
C LYS A 333 -65.05 -9.70 5.36
N GLN A 334 -65.56 -10.91 5.12
CA GLN A 334 -64.75 -12.13 5.12
C GLN A 334 -63.70 -12.11 3.99
N ALA A 335 -64.05 -11.62 2.80
CA ALA A 335 -63.09 -11.44 1.71
C ALA A 335 -62.02 -10.38 2.04
N GLU A 336 -62.40 -9.27 2.69
CA GLU A 336 -61.45 -8.25 3.17
C GLU A 336 -60.50 -8.80 4.23
N VAL A 337 -61.01 -9.60 5.17
CA VAL A 337 -60.19 -10.28 6.20
C VAL A 337 -59.22 -11.28 5.55
N GLN A 338 -59.67 -12.09 4.59
CA GLN A 338 -58.79 -13.01 3.87
C GLN A 338 -57.70 -12.28 3.08
N ALA A 339 -58.02 -11.14 2.44
CA ALA A 339 -57.05 -10.32 1.75
C ALA A 339 -55.99 -9.76 2.71
N LEU A 340 -56.41 -9.25 3.88
CA LEU A 340 -55.50 -8.76 4.93
C LEU A 340 -54.65 -9.89 5.54
N GLU A 341 -55.20 -11.09 5.71
CA GLU A 341 -54.44 -12.28 6.13
C GLU A 341 -53.37 -12.65 5.10
N THR A 342 -53.69 -12.62 3.80
CA THR A 342 -52.68 -12.87 2.77
C THR A 342 -51.59 -11.80 2.71
N GLU A 343 -51.95 -10.52 2.89
CA GLU A 343 -50.98 -9.43 2.91
C GLU A 343 -50.07 -9.50 4.14
N THR A 344 -50.61 -9.83 5.31
CA THR A 344 -49.83 -10.00 6.53
C THR A 344 -48.86 -11.17 6.43
N VAL A 345 -49.26 -12.30 5.83
CA VAL A 345 -48.36 -13.42 5.56
C VAL A 345 -47.25 -13.03 4.58
N ALA A 346 -47.56 -12.28 3.52
CA ALA A 346 -46.58 -11.80 2.55
C ALA A 346 -45.55 -10.84 3.21
N ARG A 347 -46.01 -9.87 4.01
CA ARG A 347 -45.12 -8.97 4.76
C ARG A 347 -44.28 -9.71 5.80
N GLN A 348 -44.84 -10.74 6.43
CA GLN A 348 -44.10 -11.55 7.41
C GLN A 348 -42.96 -12.32 6.72
N GLN A 349 -43.20 -12.87 5.52
CA GLN A 349 -42.19 -13.51 4.69
C GLN A 349 -41.09 -12.53 4.25
N GLU A 350 -41.49 -11.33 3.81
CA GLU A 350 -40.55 -10.29 3.41
C GLU A 350 -39.64 -9.90 4.59
N LEU A 351 -40.21 -9.62 5.77
CA LEU A 351 -39.46 -9.32 7.00
C LEU A 351 -38.49 -10.44 7.41
N THR A 352 -38.88 -11.71 7.26
CA THR A 352 -37.96 -12.83 7.52
C THR A 352 -36.78 -12.84 6.54
N SER A 353 -37.04 -12.62 5.25
CA SER A 353 -35.97 -12.55 4.24
C SER A 353 -35.02 -11.36 4.46
N THR A 354 -35.54 -10.20 4.89
CA THR A 354 -34.71 -9.03 5.18
C THR A 354 -33.86 -9.24 6.43
N ARG A 355 -34.39 -9.95 7.43
CA ARG A 355 -33.63 -10.31 8.64
C ARG A 355 -32.51 -11.30 8.34
N GLU A 356 -32.75 -12.28 7.49
CA GLU A 356 -31.72 -13.25 7.08
C GLU A 356 -30.59 -12.56 6.32
N THR A 357 -30.92 -11.70 5.35
CA THR A 357 -29.92 -10.92 4.59
C THR A 357 -29.14 -9.93 5.47
N LEU A 358 -29.80 -9.27 6.43
CA LEU A 358 -29.12 -8.44 7.45
C LEU A 358 -28.19 -9.25 8.36
N ALA A 359 -28.59 -10.46 8.75
CA ALA A 359 -27.75 -11.33 9.56
C ALA A 359 -26.51 -11.79 8.78
N ASP A 360 -26.66 -12.11 7.50
CA ASP A 360 -25.55 -12.55 6.66
C ASP A 360 -24.59 -11.40 6.32
N THR A 361 -25.11 -10.22 6.00
CA THR A 361 -24.26 -9.02 5.82
C THR A 361 -23.55 -8.61 7.11
N SER A 362 -24.20 -8.72 8.27
CA SER A 362 -23.57 -8.48 9.56
C SER A 362 -22.43 -9.48 9.84
N LYS A 363 -22.63 -10.77 9.53
CA LYS A 363 -21.56 -11.78 9.62
C LYS A 363 -20.40 -11.44 8.67
N MET A 364 -20.67 -11.08 7.41
CA MET A 364 -19.62 -10.70 6.46
C MET A 364 -18.83 -9.48 6.95
N LEU A 365 -19.50 -8.47 7.50
CA LEU A 365 -18.83 -7.30 8.10
C LEU A 365 -17.97 -7.67 9.32
N ALA A 366 -18.49 -8.53 10.21
CA ALA A 366 -17.74 -9.00 11.37
C ALA A 366 -16.50 -9.80 10.95
N THR A 367 -16.63 -10.68 9.96
CA THR A 367 -15.51 -11.43 9.37
C THR A 367 -14.51 -10.49 8.69
N GLY A 368 -14.97 -9.49 7.94
CA GLY A 368 -14.11 -8.48 7.32
C GLY A 368 -13.30 -7.70 8.35
N ASN A 369 -13.94 -7.23 9.43
CA ASN A 369 -13.25 -6.53 10.52
C ASN A 369 -12.21 -7.43 11.21
N ALA A 370 -12.52 -8.71 11.41
CA ALA A 370 -11.58 -9.67 11.98
C ALA A 370 -10.34 -9.89 11.08
N PHE A 371 -10.51 -9.89 9.75
CA PHE A 371 -9.39 -9.94 8.82
C PHE A 371 -8.55 -8.66 8.84
N THR A 372 -9.18 -7.48 8.93
CA THR A 372 -8.46 -6.22 9.07
C THR A 372 -7.61 -6.21 10.35
N GLU A 373 -8.19 -6.61 11.49
CA GLU A 373 -7.44 -6.72 12.75
C GLU A 373 -6.30 -7.74 12.67
N LEU A 374 -6.51 -8.86 11.96
CA LEU A 374 -5.46 -9.86 11.73
C LEU A 374 -4.30 -9.29 10.90
N ILE A 375 -4.60 -8.50 9.86
CA ILE A 375 -3.60 -7.82 9.03
C ILE A 375 -2.79 -6.80 9.85
N ASP A 376 -3.45 -6.03 10.71
CA ASP A 376 -2.78 -5.07 11.59
C ASP A 376 -1.82 -5.77 12.55
N ARG A 377 -2.26 -6.85 13.19
CA ARG A 377 -1.41 -7.66 14.08
C ARG A 377 -0.24 -8.30 13.33
N PHE A 378 -0.46 -8.80 12.12
CA PHE A 378 0.60 -9.36 11.29
C PHE A 378 1.63 -8.29 10.88
N SER A 379 1.18 -7.08 10.56
CA SER A 379 2.04 -5.95 10.23
C SER A 379 2.91 -5.54 11.43
N GLN A 380 2.33 -5.49 12.64
CA GLN A 380 3.07 -5.24 13.87
C GLN A 380 4.11 -6.34 14.17
N PHE A 381 3.74 -7.60 13.95
CA PHE A 381 4.66 -8.74 14.07
C PHE A 381 5.82 -8.61 13.08
N HIS A 382 5.55 -8.29 11.82
CA HIS A 382 6.56 -8.14 10.77
C HIS A 382 7.58 -7.04 11.12
N THR A 383 7.11 -5.87 11.57
CA THR A 383 7.99 -4.77 12.01
C THR A 383 8.85 -5.17 13.21
N SER A 384 8.26 -5.87 14.18
CA SER A 384 8.98 -6.38 15.35
C SER A 384 10.02 -7.43 14.97
N TYR A 385 9.69 -8.31 14.02
CA TYR A 385 10.59 -9.32 13.48
C TYR A 385 11.79 -8.70 12.77
N ILE A 386 11.60 -7.73 11.87
CA ILE A 386 12.71 -7.03 11.20
C ILE A 386 13.64 -6.37 12.23
N THR A 387 13.07 -5.65 13.19
CA THR A 387 13.83 -4.98 14.25
C THR A 387 14.66 -5.98 15.05
N THR A 388 14.09 -7.13 15.37
CA THR A 388 14.76 -8.19 16.13
C THR A 388 15.85 -8.86 15.30
N ARG A 389 15.60 -9.13 14.01
CA ARG A 389 16.59 -9.66 13.06
C ARG A 389 17.80 -8.73 12.95
N LEU A 390 17.58 -7.42 12.88
CA LEU A 390 18.67 -6.42 12.85
C LEU A 390 19.51 -6.44 14.13
N LYS A 391 18.88 -6.60 15.31
CA LYS A 391 19.60 -6.75 16.58
C LYS A 391 20.43 -8.03 16.64
N VAL A 392 19.90 -9.14 16.11
CA VAL A 392 20.63 -10.41 16.01
C VAL A 392 21.80 -10.32 15.02
N ALA A 393 21.63 -9.60 13.91
CA ALA A 393 22.74 -9.34 12.98
C ALA A 393 23.82 -8.45 13.61
N ALA A 394 23.41 -7.44 14.38
CA ALA A 394 24.31 -6.53 15.08
C ALA A 394 25.07 -7.17 16.24
N SER A 395 24.54 -8.23 16.87
CA SER A 395 25.21 -8.94 17.98
C SER A 395 26.38 -9.81 17.55
N GLY A 396 26.60 -9.98 16.23
CA GLY A 396 27.72 -10.77 15.67
C GLY A 396 27.67 -12.27 15.99
N THR A 397 26.62 -12.75 16.66
CA THR A 397 26.45 -14.13 17.14
C THR A 397 25.02 -14.61 16.87
N PRO A 398 24.69 -15.04 15.64
CA PRO A 398 23.34 -15.46 15.27
C PRO A 398 22.98 -16.87 15.78
N GLU A 399 23.97 -17.67 16.13
CA GLU A 399 23.82 -19.11 16.42
C GLU A 399 22.85 -19.47 17.55
N PRO A 400 22.75 -18.70 18.65
CA PRO A 400 21.75 -18.92 19.68
C PRO A 400 20.30 -18.73 19.20
N PHE A 401 20.07 -17.95 18.15
CA PHE A 401 18.73 -17.59 17.65
C PHE A 401 18.28 -18.42 16.45
N ARG A 402 19.16 -19.26 15.92
CA ARG A 402 18.90 -20.07 14.72
C ARG A 402 17.68 -20.98 14.85
N GLN A 403 17.50 -21.64 16.00
CA GLN A 403 16.32 -22.51 16.22
C GLN A 403 15.02 -21.72 16.21
N ILE A 404 15.00 -20.53 16.82
CA ILE A 404 13.83 -19.65 16.85
C ILE A 404 13.49 -19.15 15.44
N LEU A 405 14.50 -18.76 14.65
CA LEU A 405 14.30 -18.34 13.27
C LEU A 405 13.75 -19.47 12.38
N MET A 406 14.21 -20.71 12.58
CA MET A 406 13.68 -21.88 11.88
C MET A 406 12.22 -22.18 12.26
N GLU A 407 11.86 -21.99 13.53
CA GLU A 407 10.46 -22.18 13.97
C GLU A 407 9.54 -21.11 13.36
N ILE A 408 9.99 -19.85 13.30
CA ILE A 408 9.26 -18.76 12.64
C ILE A 408 9.08 -19.06 11.15
N ASP A 409 10.14 -19.51 10.45
CA ASP A 409 10.08 -19.89 9.04
C ASP A 409 9.05 -21.02 8.80
N ALA A 410 9.08 -22.08 9.62
CA ALA A 410 8.10 -23.17 9.52
C ALA A 410 6.65 -22.70 9.73
N LYS A 411 6.41 -21.78 10.68
CA LYS A 411 5.08 -21.20 10.90
C LYS A 411 4.63 -20.32 9.72
N MET A 412 5.53 -19.53 9.15
CA MET A 412 5.25 -18.69 7.98
C MET A 412 4.95 -19.51 6.73
N GLN A 413 5.68 -20.60 6.51
CA GLN A 413 5.39 -21.53 5.40
C GLN A 413 4.01 -22.17 5.53
N ASN A 414 3.63 -22.60 6.74
CA ASN A 414 2.29 -23.14 6.95
C ASN A 414 1.19 -22.08 6.73
N LEU A 415 1.38 -20.87 7.25
CA LEU A 415 0.45 -19.76 7.03
C LEU A 415 0.32 -19.44 5.54
N HIS A 416 1.42 -19.42 4.79
CA HIS A 416 1.41 -19.18 3.35
C HIS A 416 0.59 -20.23 2.60
N LEU A 417 0.74 -21.51 2.95
CA LEU A 417 -0.05 -22.60 2.36
C LEU A 417 -1.54 -22.48 2.70
N GLU A 418 -1.88 -22.12 3.94
CA GLU A 418 -3.27 -21.91 4.35
C GLU A 418 -3.92 -20.74 3.60
N VAL A 419 -3.20 -19.64 3.43
CA VAL A 419 -3.66 -18.48 2.64
C VAL A 419 -3.84 -18.84 1.17
N GLN A 420 -2.87 -19.53 0.56
CA GLN A 420 -3.01 -20.00 -0.82
C GLN A 420 -4.20 -20.95 -0.99
N ALA A 421 -4.40 -21.87 -0.03
CA ALA A 421 -5.53 -22.79 -0.05
C ALA A 421 -6.89 -22.09 0.16
N ALA A 422 -6.91 -20.96 0.87
CA ALA A 422 -8.10 -20.12 1.02
C ALA A 422 -8.40 -19.35 -0.28
N ILE A 423 -7.38 -18.77 -0.91
CA ILE A 423 -7.50 -18.08 -2.20
C ILE A 423 -7.98 -19.05 -3.29
N ALA A 424 -7.39 -20.24 -3.37
CA ALA A 424 -7.75 -21.25 -4.36
C ALA A 424 -9.16 -21.84 -4.17
N ARG A 425 -9.75 -21.74 -2.97
CA ARG A 425 -11.13 -22.13 -2.67
C ARG A 425 -12.14 -21.00 -2.93
N GLY A 426 -11.67 -19.75 -3.06
CA GLY A 426 -12.47 -18.57 -3.36
C GLY A 426 -12.58 -18.22 -4.85
N ALA A 427 -11.90 -19.00 -5.71
CA ALA A 427 -12.15 -19.08 -7.15
C ALA A 427 -12.95 -20.36 -7.45
#